data_AF-A0A2M7PH45-F1
#
_entry.id   AF-A0A2M7PH45-F1
#
_cell.length_a   1.000
_cell.length_b   1.000
_cell.length_c   1.000
_cell.angle_alpha   90.00
_cell.angle_beta   90.00
_cell.angle_gamma   90.00
#
_symmetry.space_group_name_H-M   'P 1'
#
loop_
_entity.id
_entity.type
_entity.pdbx_description
1 polymer ?
#
loop_
_entity_poly.entity_id
_entity_poly.type
_entity_poly.pdbx_seq_one_letter_code
_entity_poly.pdbx_strand_id
1 'polypeptide(L)'
;IGFITADKIAEKMGFPKDSEYRAGAGILYALQQLSDEGHVYYPQDELIKKAEELLGIEREVIGSALQSIKTKGEVVVEEFHDPPFGETRAVYPAGFYACEVGIAGRLLGLIATPRSFRDIDPE
;
A
#
# COMPACT_ATOMS: atom_id res chain seq x y z
N ILE A 1 -3.78 -3.14 -20.09
CA ILE A 1 -2.53 -2.51 -20.57
C ILE A 1 -1.71 -2.22 -19.32
N GLY A 2 -0.59 -2.91 -19.12
CA GLY A 2 0.16 -2.86 -17.87
C GLY A 2 1.08 -1.64 -17.75
N PHE A 3 1.32 -1.17 -16.53
CA PHE A 3 2.20 -0.03 -16.23
C PHE A 3 3.57 -0.17 -16.91
N ILE A 4 4.23 -1.34 -16.85
CA ILE A 4 5.51 -1.59 -17.53
C ILE A 4 5.44 -1.29 -19.04
N THR A 5 4.31 -1.59 -19.69
CA THR A 5 4.14 -1.32 -21.12
C THR A 5 3.94 0.17 -21.38
N ALA A 6 3.15 0.84 -20.55
CA ALA A 6 2.95 2.28 -20.63
C ALA A 6 4.23 3.07 -20.32
N ASP A 7 5.00 2.64 -19.33
CA ASP A 7 6.26 3.24 -18.90
C ASP A 7 7.33 3.14 -20.00
N LYS A 8 7.45 1.97 -20.64
CA LYS A 8 8.32 1.79 -21.82
C LYS A 8 7.92 2.67 -23.00
N ILE A 9 6.63 2.94 -23.18
CA ILE A 9 6.15 3.85 -24.23
C ILE A 9 6.48 5.30 -23.86
N ALA A 10 6.27 5.70 -22.60
CA ALA A 10 6.60 7.04 -22.11
C ALA A 10 8.10 7.33 -22.23
N GLU A 11 8.96 6.38 -21.87
CA GLU A 11 10.41 6.50 -22.06
C GLU A 11 10.77 6.67 -23.55
N LYS A 12 10.16 5.87 -24.44
CA LYS A 12 10.37 5.99 -25.89
C LYS A 12 9.82 7.29 -26.49
N MET A 13 8.83 7.91 -25.85
CA MET A 13 8.26 9.21 -26.25
C MET A 13 9.07 10.40 -25.71
N GLY A 14 10.17 10.16 -24.97
CA GLY A 14 11.05 11.22 -24.47
C GLY A 14 10.55 11.91 -23.21
N PHE A 15 9.63 11.29 -22.45
CA PHE A 15 9.27 11.81 -21.13
C PHE A 15 10.45 11.73 -20.16
N PRO A 16 10.72 12.78 -19.37
CA PRO A 16 11.81 12.79 -18.40
C PRO A 16 11.68 11.61 -17.42
N LYS A 17 12.79 10.95 -17.12
CA LYS A 17 12.81 9.84 -16.14
C LYS A 17 12.43 10.33 -14.73
N ASP A 18 12.79 11.55 -14.38
CA ASP A 18 12.60 12.12 -13.04
C ASP A 18 11.26 12.83 -12.85
N SER A 19 10.24 12.50 -13.63
CA SER A 19 8.91 13.08 -13.39
C SER A 19 8.30 12.48 -12.13
N GLU A 20 7.90 13.33 -11.17
CA GLU A 20 7.15 12.90 -9.98
C GLU A 20 5.90 12.08 -10.30
N TYR A 21 5.29 12.32 -11.48
CA TYR A 21 4.17 11.52 -11.98
C TYR A 21 4.57 10.08 -12.29
N ARG A 22 5.73 9.87 -12.89
CA ARG A 22 6.26 8.54 -13.21
C ARG A 22 6.69 7.81 -11.93
N ALA A 23 7.36 8.53 -11.03
CA ALA A 23 7.72 8.01 -9.71
C ALA A 23 6.48 7.57 -8.91
N GLY A 24 5.44 8.41 -8.84
CA GLY A 24 4.19 8.08 -8.15
C GLY A 24 3.49 6.85 -8.74
N ALA A 25 3.35 6.83 -10.08
CA ALA A 25 2.74 5.69 -10.76
C ALA A 25 3.56 4.40 -10.62
N GLY A 26 4.89 4.50 -10.56
CA GLY A 26 5.78 3.36 -10.33
C GLY A 26 5.73 2.83 -8.90
N ILE A 27 5.57 3.69 -7.89
CA ILE A 27 5.34 3.27 -6.51
C ILE A 27 4.02 2.50 -6.40
N LEU A 28 2.94 3.02 -7.00
CA LEU A 28 1.64 2.35 -7.03
C LEU A 28 1.71 1.01 -7.75
N TYR A 29 2.46 0.94 -8.85
CA TYR A 29 2.70 -0.31 -9.55
C TYR A 29 3.48 -1.32 -8.69
N ALA A 30 4.55 -0.89 -8.03
CA ALA A 30 5.32 -1.74 -7.13
C ALA A 30 4.46 -2.28 -5.97
N LEU A 31 3.61 -1.43 -5.38
CA LEU A 31 2.63 -1.83 -4.38
C LEU A 31 1.63 -2.83 -4.94
N GLN A 32 1.09 -2.61 -6.15
CA GLN A 32 0.16 -3.56 -6.76
C GLN A 32 0.81 -4.93 -7.01
N GLN A 33 2.06 -4.97 -7.47
CA GLN A 33 2.79 -6.23 -7.64
C GLN A 33 2.99 -6.96 -6.30
N LEU A 34 3.35 -6.23 -5.25
CA LEU A 34 3.43 -6.79 -3.90
C LEU A 34 2.07 -7.30 -3.41
N SER A 35 0.98 -6.61 -3.75
CA SER A 35 -0.37 -7.06 -3.46
C SER A 35 -0.76 -8.34 -4.21
N ASP A 36 -0.31 -8.48 -5.46
CA ASP A 36 -0.50 -9.71 -6.24
C ASP A 36 0.32 -10.88 -5.65
N GLU A 37 1.42 -10.60 -4.96
CA GLU A 37 2.21 -11.57 -4.16
C GLU A 37 1.55 -11.90 -2.80
N GLY A 38 0.45 -11.23 -2.45
CA GLY A 38 -0.32 -11.46 -1.22
C GLY A 38 -0.04 -10.46 -0.08
N HIS A 39 0.76 -9.42 -0.31
CA HIS A 39 1.04 -8.40 0.70
C HIS A 39 -0.08 -7.35 0.79
N VAL A 40 -0.55 -7.09 2.01
CA VAL A 40 -1.54 -6.02 2.27
C VAL A 40 -0.87 -4.65 2.39
N TYR A 41 0.34 -4.63 2.95
CA TYR A 41 1.19 -3.46 3.10
C TYR A 41 2.64 -3.80 2.83
N TYR A 42 3.47 -2.77 2.70
CA TYR A 42 4.91 -2.95 2.64
C TYR A 42 5.66 -1.87 3.45
N PRO A 43 6.81 -2.19 4.06
CA PRO A 43 7.62 -1.20 4.76
C PRO A 43 8.08 -0.08 3.82
N GLN A 44 8.01 1.17 4.27
CA GLN A 44 8.30 2.35 3.44
C GLN A 44 9.73 2.31 2.86
N ASP A 45 10.74 2.00 3.66
CA ASP A 45 12.13 2.00 3.20
C ASP A 45 12.39 0.89 2.17
N GLU A 46 11.80 -0.29 2.37
CA GLU A 46 11.91 -1.39 1.42
C GLU A 46 11.11 -1.12 0.14
N LEU A 47 9.96 -0.44 0.25
CA LEU A 47 9.17 0.00 -0.92
C LEU A 47 9.96 1.00 -1.78
N ILE A 48 10.61 1.96 -1.13
CA ILE A 48 11.42 2.97 -1.80
C ILE A 48 12.58 2.31 -2.56
N LYS A 49 13.29 1.35 -1.93
CA LYS A 49 14.34 0.57 -2.61
C LYS A 49 13.80 -0.21 -3.80
N LYS A 50 12.67 -0.91 -3.65
CA LYS A 50 12.05 -1.68 -4.74
C LYS A 50 11.61 -0.76 -5.89
N ALA A 51 11.10 0.44 -5.59
CA ALA A 51 10.74 1.45 -6.59
C ALA A 51 11.97 2.03 -7.30
N GLU A 52 13.06 2.27 -6.57
CA GLU A 52 14.35 2.72 -7.13
C GLU A 52 14.90 1.68 -8.10
N GLU A 53 14.90 0.40 -7.74
CA GLU A 53 15.34 -0.69 -8.62
C GLU A 53 14.45 -0.84 -9.87
N LEU A 54 13.14 -0.64 -9.72
CA LEU A 54 12.17 -0.81 -10.81
C LEU A 54 12.22 0.36 -11.81
N LEU A 55 12.39 1.59 -11.33
CA LEU A 55 12.30 2.81 -12.13
C LEU A 55 13.66 3.40 -12.51
N GLY A 56 14.71 3.09 -11.74
CA GLY A 56 16.03 3.71 -11.88
C GLY A 56 16.02 5.21 -11.57
N ILE A 57 15.17 5.64 -10.62
CA ILE A 57 15.00 7.03 -10.18
C ILE A 57 15.63 7.19 -8.79
N GLU A 58 16.20 8.35 -8.50
CA GLU A 58 16.79 8.65 -7.19
C GLU A 58 15.76 8.56 -6.05
N ARG A 59 16.23 8.03 -4.91
CA ARG A 59 15.45 7.88 -3.67
C ARG A 59 14.73 9.15 -3.23
N GLU A 60 15.34 10.32 -3.43
CA GLU A 60 14.77 11.62 -3.03
C GLU A 60 13.51 11.95 -3.84
N VAL A 61 13.54 11.74 -5.15
CA VAL A 61 12.40 11.94 -6.05
C VAL A 61 11.28 10.94 -5.73
N ILE A 62 11.62 9.68 -5.44
CA ILE A 62 10.66 8.66 -5.01
C ILE A 62 10.02 9.06 -3.67
N GLY A 63 10.80 9.57 -2.73
CA GLY A 63 10.31 10.08 -1.46
C GLY A 63 9.32 11.24 -1.63
N SER A 64 9.65 12.23 -2.48
CA SER A 64 8.74 13.34 -2.83
C SER A 64 7.45 12.84 -3.49
N ALA A 65 7.59 11.91 -4.44
CA ALA A 65 6.46 11.32 -5.12
C ALA A 65 5.56 10.52 -4.17
N LEU A 66 6.14 9.77 -3.22
CA LEU A 66 5.40 9.06 -2.17
C LEU A 66 4.55 10.03 -1.35
N GLN A 67 5.12 11.18 -0.95
CA GLN A 67 4.35 12.21 -0.24
C GLN A 67 3.21 12.76 -1.12
N SER A 68 3.48 13.00 -2.40
CA SER A 68 2.47 13.48 -3.35
C SER A 68 1.29 12.52 -3.51
N ILE A 69 1.55 11.21 -3.69
CA ILE A 69 0.47 10.21 -3.80
C ILE A 69 -0.25 9.96 -2.47
N LYS A 70 0.45 10.13 -1.33
CA LYS A 70 -0.17 10.14 0.00
C LYS A 70 -1.14 11.31 0.13
N THR A 71 -0.74 12.52 -0.27
CA THR A 71 -1.62 13.71 -0.25
C THR A 71 -2.83 13.55 -1.18
N LYS A 72 -2.68 12.84 -2.30
CA LYS A 72 -3.80 12.49 -3.21
C LYS A 72 -4.74 11.43 -2.63
N GLY A 73 -4.36 10.75 -1.55
CA GLY A 73 -5.15 9.70 -0.92
C GLY A 73 -5.10 8.36 -1.67
N GLU A 74 -4.11 8.16 -2.54
CA GLU A 74 -3.94 6.88 -3.27
C GLU A 74 -3.26 5.82 -2.41
N VAL A 75 -2.43 6.26 -1.45
CA VAL A 75 -1.78 5.41 -0.44
C VAL A 75 -1.99 5.97 0.96
N VAL A 76 -2.00 5.08 1.93
CA VAL A 76 -2.03 5.39 3.36
C VAL A 76 -0.69 4.98 3.97
N VAL A 77 -0.09 5.87 4.76
CA VAL A 77 1.14 5.57 5.50
C VAL A 77 0.80 5.57 6.98
N GLU A 78 1.00 4.42 7.62
CA GLU A 78 0.76 4.23 9.05
C GLU A 78 2.07 3.94 9.76
N GLU A 79 2.26 4.58 10.91
CA GLU A 79 3.39 4.31 11.79
C GLU A 79 2.91 3.37 12.88
N PHE A 80 3.54 2.20 12.99
CA PHE A 80 3.23 1.25 14.04
C PHE A 80 4.52 0.68 14.62
N HIS A 81 4.44 0.37 15.90
CA HIS A 81 5.54 -0.23 16.65
C HIS A 81 5.29 -1.74 16.70
N ASP A 82 6.13 -2.50 16.01
CA ASP A 82 6.06 -3.96 16.00
C ASP A 82 7.32 -4.54 16.64
N PRO A 83 7.32 -4.88 17.94
CA PRO A 83 8.42 -5.62 18.55
C PRO A 83 8.41 -7.05 17.99
N PRO A 84 9.49 -7.56 17.36
CA PRO A 84 10.90 -7.19 17.53
C PRO A 84 11.51 -6.25 16.46
N PHE A 85 10.73 -5.81 15.47
CA PHE A 85 11.17 -5.04 14.30
C PHE A 85 11.26 -3.51 14.52
N GLY A 86 10.76 -3.00 15.65
CA GLY A 86 10.86 -1.60 16.04
C GLY A 86 9.79 -0.70 15.42
N GLU A 87 10.06 0.61 15.35
CA GLU A 87 9.17 1.56 14.68
C GLU A 87 9.26 1.39 13.17
N THR A 88 8.17 0.98 12.54
CA THR A 88 8.10 0.80 11.09
C THR A 88 6.97 1.65 10.50
N ARG A 89 7.25 2.27 9.36
CA ARG A 89 6.24 2.92 8.54
C ARG A 89 5.73 1.93 7.50
N ALA A 90 4.48 1.50 7.60
CA ALA A 90 3.85 0.72 6.54
C ALA A 90 3.16 1.63 5.54
N VAL A 91 3.28 1.26 4.27
CA VAL A 91 2.57 1.88 3.16
C VAL A 91 1.53 0.89 2.65
N TYR A 92 0.28 1.34 2.62
CA TYR A 92 -0.88 0.58 2.16
C TYR A 92 -1.44 1.23 0.89
N PRO A 93 -1.89 0.43 -0.09
CA PRO A 93 -2.86 0.91 -1.07
C PRO A 93 -4.12 1.38 -0.32
N ALA A 94 -4.64 2.57 -0.65
CA ALA A 94 -5.77 3.15 0.11
C ALA A 94 -7.02 2.24 0.14
N GLY A 95 -7.29 1.53 -0.96
CA GLY A 95 -8.38 0.55 -1.02
C GLY A 95 -8.19 -0.62 -0.06
N PHE A 96 -6.96 -1.12 0.08
CA PHE A 96 -6.65 -2.25 0.95
C PHE A 96 -6.73 -1.84 2.43
N TYR A 97 -6.22 -0.65 2.76
CA TYR A 97 -6.35 -0.09 4.09
C TYR A 97 -7.83 0.02 4.52
N ALA A 98 -8.69 0.55 3.64
CA ALA A 98 -10.13 0.67 3.92
C ALA A 98 -10.78 -0.71 4.12
N CYS A 99 -10.39 -1.71 3.33
CA CYS A 99 -10.86 -3.08 3.50
C CYS A 99 -10.41 -3.68 4.84
N GLU A 100 -9.13 -3.53 5.21
CA GLU A 100 -8.55 -4.07 6.44
C GLU A 100 -9.23 -3.48 7.68
N VAL A 101 -9.29 -2.14 7.77
CA VAL A 101 -9.97 -1.45 8.87
C VAL A 101 -11.45 -1.84 8.94
N GLY A 102 -12.11 -1.92 7.78
CA GLY A 102 -13.51 -2.32 7.69
C GLY A 102 -13.77 -3.77 8.14
N ILE A 103 -12.87 -4.71 7.83
CA ILE A 103 -12.97 -6.10 8.26
C ILE A 103 -12.69 -6.21 9.78
N ALA A 104 -11.63 -5.56 10.26
CA ALA A 104 -11.29 -5.53 11.68
C ALA A 104 -12.45 -4.96 12.52
N GLY A 105 -13.06 -3.86 12.07
CA GLY A 105 -14.23 -3.27 12.72
C GLY A 105 -15.43 -4.21 12.78
N ARG A 106 -15.70 -4.97 11.71
CA ARG A 106 -16.78 -5.97 11.71
C ARG A 106 -16.49 -7.13 12.66
N LEU A 107 -15.26 -7.61 12.71
CA LEU A 107 -14.85 -8.66 13.64
C LEU A 107 -15.00 -8.21 15.10
N LEU A 108 -14.55 -7.00 15.42
CA LEU A 108 -14.76 -6.40 16.74
C LEU A 108 -16.25 -6.28 17.08
N GLY A 109 -17.08 -5.86 16.11
CA GLY A 109 -18.53 -5.83 16.26
C GLY A 109 -19.13 -7.20 16.57
N LEU A 110 -18.67 -8.26 15.90
CA LEU A 110 -19.12 -9.63 16.16
C LEU A 110 -18.73 -10.11 17.56
N ILE A 111 -17.52 -9.78 18.03
CA ILE A 111 -17.06 -10.11 19.38
C ILE A 111 -17.87 -9.37 20.44
N ALA A 112 -18.19 -8.09 20.20
CA ALA A 112 -18.94 -7.25 21.14
C ALA A 112 -20.45 -7.54 21.17
N THR A 113 -20.99 -8.25 20.17
CA THR A 113 -22.43 -8.54 20.11
C THR A 113 -22.79 -9.67 21.08
N PRO A 114 -23.74 -9.46 22.02
CA PRO A 114 -24.19 -10.50 22.92
C PRO A 114 -24.81 -11.65 22.13
N ARG A 115 -24.45 -12.88 22.50
CA ARG A 115 -24.93 -14.09 21.82
C ARG A 115 -26.44 -14.22 22.00
N SER A 116 -27.18 -14.14 20.89
CA SER A 116 -28.63 -14.39 20.86
C SER A 116 -28.95 -15.88 20.68
N PHE A 117 -28.23 -16.77 21.40
CA PHE A 117 -28.71 -18.13 21.51
C PHE A 117 -29.91 -18.11 22.46
N ARG A 118 -31.06 -18.62 22.01
CA ARG A 118 -32.07 -19.13 22.94
C ARG A 118 -31.42 -20.33 23.65
N ASP A 119 -31.55 -20.39 24.98
CA ASP A 119 -31.26 -21.61 25.72
C ASP A 119 -32.06 -22.74 25.07
N ILE A 120 -31.36 -23.69 24.46
CA ILE A 120 -31.98 -24.94 23.99
C ILE A 120 -32.09 -25.78 25.25
N ASP A 121 -33.30 -25.84 25.80
CA ASP A 121 -33.63 -26.67 26.94
C ASP A 121 -33.41 -28.14 26.56
N PRO A 122 -32.48 -28.87 27.21
CA PRO A 122 -32.28 -30.28 26.97
C PRO A 122 -33.28 -31.06 27.85
N GLU A 123 -34.53 -31.18 27.39
CA GLU A 123 -35.40 -32.29 27.84
C GLU A 123 -35.01 -33.60 27.14
#